data_AF-A0A379YQZ6-F1
#
_entry.id   AF-A0A379YQZ6-F1
#
_cell.length_a   1.000
_cell.length_b   1.000
_cell.length_c   1.000
_cell.angle_alpha   90.00
_cell.angle_beta   90.00
_cell.angle_gamma   90.00
#
_symmetry.space_group_name_H-M   'P 1'
#
loop_
_entity.id
_entity.type
_entity.pdbx_description
1 polymer ?
#
loop_
_entity_poly.entity_id
_entity_poly.type
_entity_poly.pdbx_seq_one_letter_code
_entity_poly.pdbx_strand_id
1 'polypeptide(L)'
;MDCCEKPSGVSLSDYITMIVAVNKLDTAVMAMNPSSAIYGSWNTLREPITSTWSAVKEPFVSAWDSLMGAGPSTAAGAVLSTVMTAYMIYSVTMILIQLIWKCEQSEFEMNAKRVLKSCHYVGSYCKSKFLGACVEKRQSYCCFTSPLSRIIQEQVRPQLGLGWGSAKSPNCEGLTASQLNQVDWSQVNLDEWIGILSITGNLPEIPSLDLERLTGSGSTLNVDGNRQSAADRAIERLNGMDAQKLRQEATEEISGNN
;
A
#
# COMPACT_ATOMS: atom_id res chain seq x y z
N MET A 1 -8.92 19.25 10.05
CA MET A 1 -9.37 19.12 8.65
C MET A 1 -8.50 18.03 8.06
N ASP A 2 -9.07 16.91 7.63
CA ASP A 2 -8.32 15.86 6.94
C ASP A 2 -7.99 16.36 5.53
N CYS A 3 -6.83 17.01 5.39
CA CYS A 3 -6.37 17.66 4.15
C CYS A 3 -6.16 16.68 2.97
N CYS A 4 -6.26 15.38 3.22
CA CYS A 4 -5.99 14.30 2.28
C CYS A 4 -7.23 13.46 1.94
N GLU A 5 -8.44 13.88 2.33
CA GLU A 5 -9.65 13.33 1.71
C GLU A 5 -9.76 13.93 0.30
N LYS A 6 -9.39 13.11 -0.69
CA LYS A 6 -9.37 13.47 -2.11
C LYS A 6 -10.69 14.16 -2.45
N PRO A 7 -10.70 15.36 -3.07
CA PRO A 7 -11.93 15.87 -3.65
C PRO A 7 -12.37 14.83 -4.68
N SER A 8 -13.55 14.26 -4.47
CA SER A 8 -14.20 13.38 -5.44
C SER A 8 -14.23 14.10 -6.79
N GLY A 9 -13.45 13.64 -7.77
CA GLY A 9 -13.50 14.23 -9.12
C GLY A 9 -12.30 14.07 -10.06
N VAL A 10 -11.07 13.77 -9.60
CA VAL A 10 -9.95 13.67 -10.57
C VAL A 10 -10.02 12.37 -11.39
N SER A 11 -10.35 12.56 -12.67
CA SER A 11 -10.55 11.55 -13.69
C SER A 11 -9.26 11.26 -14.45
N LEU A 12 -9.18 10.12 -15.14
CA LEU A 12 -8.05 9.79 -16.03
C LEU A 12 -7.83 10.88 -17.10
N SER A 13 -8.90 11.54 -17.55
CA SER A 13 -8.85 12.67 -18.50
C SER A 13 -8.11 13.88 -17.95
N ASP A 14 -8.13 14.13 -16.64
CA ASP A 14 -7.41 15.26 -16.05
C ASP A 14 -5.89 15.03 -16.05
N TYR A 15 -5.47 13.77 -15.87
CA TYR A 15 -4.06 13.37 -15.95
C TYR A 15 -3.54 13.45 -17.39
N ILE A 16 -4.33 12.98 -18.36
CA ILE A 16 -4.02 13.10 -19.78
C ILE A 16 -3.91 14.58 -20.18
N THR A 17 -4.80 15.44 -19.67
CA THR A 17 -4.78 16.88 -19.94
C THR A 17 -3.53 17.56 -19.38
N MET A 18 -3.12 17.22 -18.16
CA MET A 18 -1.89 17.72 -17.54
C MET A 18 -0.67 17.35 -18.39
N ILE A 19 -0.61 16.10 -18.84
CA ILE A 19 0.46 15.61 -19.71
C ILE A 19 0.55 16.43 -21.01
N VAL A 20 -0.59 16.71 -21.66
CA VAL A 20 -0.62 17.53 -22.88
C VAL A 20 -0.16 18.97 -22.59
N ALA A 21 -0.55 19.54 -21.45
CA ALA A 21 -0.13 20.88 -21.04
C ALA A 21 1.39 20.98 -20.81
N VAL A 22 2.00 19.95 -20.22
CA VAL A 22 3.47 19.89 -20.02
C VAL A 22 4.22 19.86 -21.36
N ASN A 23 3.71 19.15 -22.37
CA ASN A 23 4.33 19.15 -23.70
C ASN A 23 4.27 20.53 -24.38
N LYS A 24 3.16 21.26 -24.22
CA LYS A 24 3.05 22.62 -24.79
C LYS A 24 3.99 23.61 -24.10
N LEU A 25 4.09 23.51 -22.78
CA LEU A 25 5.03 24.32 -22.00
C LEU A 25 6.46 24.06 -22.43
N ASP A 26 6.80 22.80 -22.72
CA ASP A 26 8.10 22.42 -23.23
C ASP A 26 8.42 23.06 -24.59
N THR A 27 7.52 22.94 -25.57
CA THR A 27 7.71 23.56 -26.89
C THR A 27 7.88 25.08 -26.78
N ALA A 28 7.11 25.72 -25.90
CA ALA A 28 7.22 27.15 -25.65
C ALA A 28 8.55 27.54 -25.01
N VAL A 29 9.05 26.77 -24.03
CA VAL A 29 10.33 27.04 -23.38
C VAL A 29 11.52 26.81 -24.31
N MET A 30 11.45 25.78 -25.15
CA MET A 30 12.48 25.48 -26.16
C MET A 30 12.53 26.50 -27.31
N ALA A 31 11.45 27.25 -27.52
CA ALA A 31 11.43 28.36 -28.47
C ALA A 31 12.02 29.67 -27.90
N MET A 32 12.35 29.71 -26.60
CA MET A 32 12.98 30.87 -25.97
C MET A 32 14.51 30.89 -26.13
N ASN A 33 15.14 32.02 -25.82
CA ASN A 33 16.58 32.18 -25.92
C ASN A 33 17.31 31.15 -25.00
N PRO A 34 18.26 30.37 -25.54
CA PRO A 34 19.02 29.37 -24.79
C PRO A 34 19.81 29.93 -23.60
N SER A 35 20.08 31.25 -23.57
CA SER A 35 20.77 31.92 -22.46
C SER A 35 19.85 32.31 -21.30
N SER A 36 18.54 32.10 -21.42
CA SER A 36 17.60 32.42 -20.36
C SER A 36 17.73 31.45 -19.18
N ALA A 37 17.70 31.97 -17.96
CA ALA A 37 17.78 31.15 -16.73
C ALA A 37 16.65 30.11 -16.65
N ILE A 38 15.51 30.40 -17.29
CA ILE A 38 14.35 29.52 -17.38
C ILE A 38 14.64 28.32 -18.31
N TYR A 39 15.36 28.53 -19.42
CA TYR A 39 15.77 27.44 -20.32
C TYR A 39 16.70 26.44 -19.64
N GLY A 40 17.72 26.93 -18.92
CA GLY A 40 18.68 26.07 -18.21
C GLY A 40 18.03 25.25 -17.10
N SER A 41 17.16 25.87 -16.29
CA SER A 41 16.43 25.18 -15.21
C SER A 41 15.38 24.20 -15.74
N TRP A 42 14.75 24.49 -16.88
CA TRP A 42 13.81 23.59 -17.54
C TRP A 42 14.49 22.35 -18.15
N ASN A 43 15.66 22.51 -18.78
CA ASN A 43 16.40 21.39 -19.37
C ASN A 43 16.78 20.32 -18.33
N THR A 44 17.25 20.74 -17.14
CA THR A 44 17.62 19.80 -16.07
C THR A 44 16.42 19.02 -15.52
N LEU A 45 15.23 19.60 -15.53
CA LEU A 45 14.00 18.96 -15.03
C LEU A 45 13.32 18.06 -16.07
N ARG A 46 13.53 18.35 -17.37
CA ARG A 46 12.89 17.64 -18.48
C ARG A 46 13.53 16.30 -18.81
N GLU A 47 14.86 16.19 -18.75
CA GLU A 47 15.61 15.03 -19.24
C GLU A 47 15.08 13.66 -18.79
N PRO A 48 14.75 13.43 -17.50
CA PRO A 48 14.27 12.12 -17.06
C PRO A 48 12.85 11.79 -17.55
N ILE A 49 12.06 12.78 -17.99
CA ILE A 49 10.66 12.60 -18.42
C ILE A 49 10.59 12.26 -19.92
N THR A 50 11.53 12.76 -20.73
CA THR A 50 11.49 12.58 -22.19
C THR A 50 11.90 11.21 -22.70
N SER A 51 12.74 10.49 -21.97
CA SER A 51 13.31 9.20 -22.41
C SER A 51 12.27 8.06 -22.45
N THR A 52 11.11 8.24 -21.83
CA THR A 52 10.02 7.25 -21.75
C THR A 52 8.83 7.57 -22.67
N TRP A 53 8.93 8.61 -23.50
CA TRP A 53 7.76 9.38 -23.95
C TRP A 53 7.44 9.29 -25.45
N SER A 54 8.21 8.53 -26.24
CA SER A 54 8.04 8.43 -27.71
C SER A 54 6.92 7.47 -28.15
N ALA A 55 6.56 6.46 -27.34
CA ALA A 55 5.64 5.40 -27.76
C ALA A 55 4.14 5.68 -27.52
N VAL A 56 3.79 6.63 -26.63
CA VAL A 56 2.41 6.85 -26.18
C VAL A 56 1.73 8.04 -26.90
N LYS A 57 2.49 8.86 -27.62
CA LYS A 57 2.02 10.17 -28.13
C LYS A 57 1.73 10.25 -29.64
N GLU A 58 2.34 9.41 -30.45
CA GLU A 58 2.18 9.38 -31.91
C GLU A 58 0.71 9.43 -32.39
N PRO A 59 -0.24 8.64 -31.84
CA PRO A 59 -1.63 8.68 -32.27
C PRO A 59 -2.42 9.91 -31.76
N PHE A 60 -1.92 10.62 -30.74
CA PHE A 60 -2.61 11.76 -30.13
C PHE A 60 -2.05 13.13 -30.59
N VAL A 61 -0.77 13.20 -30.98
CA VAL A 61 -0.11 14.45 -31.41
C VAL A 61 -0.43 14.80 -32.86
N SER A 62 -0.55 13.80 -33.75
CA SER A 62 -0.87 14.03 -35.17
C SER A 62 -2.24 14.67 -35.42
N ALA A 63 -3.25 14.31 -34.62
CA ALA A 63 -4.57 14.94 -34.66
C ALA A 63 -4.57 16.37 -34.09
N TRP A 64 -3.64 16.67 -33.18
CA TRP A 64 -3.50 17.98 -32.54
C TRP A 64 -2.68 18.97 -33.37
N ASP A 65 -1.65 18.51 -34.10
CA ASP A 65 -0.87 19.32 -35.04
C ASP A 65 -1.73 19.86 -36.19
N SER A 66 -2.74 19.10 -36.65
CA SER A 66 -3.68 19.57 -37.67
C SER A 66 -4.65 20.64 -37.15
N LEU A 67 -4.87 20.73 -35.84
CA LEU A 67 -5.75 21.71 -35.19
C LEU A 67 -5.00 22.96 -34.71
N MET A 68 -3.71 22.83 -34.38
CA MET A 68 -2.82 23.94 -33.97
C MET A 68 -1.96 24.51 -35.10
N GLY A 69 -1.89 23.83 -36.25
CA GLY A 69 -1.23 24.35 -37.47
C GLY A 69 -1.88 25.61 -38.04
N ALA A 70 -3.07 25.99 -37.57
CA ALA A 70 -3.64 27.32 -37.80
C ALA A 70 -2.99 28.32 -36.84
N GLY A 71 -1.82 28.84 -37.23
CA GLY A 71 -1.07 29.81 -36.45
C GLY A 71 -1.88 31.06 -36.03
N PRO A 72 -1.30 31.92 -35.16
CA PRO A 72 -1.95 33.09 -34.56
C PRO A 72 -2.42 34.17 -35.55
N SER A 73 -2.28 33.95 -36.86
CA SER A 73 -2.69 34.85 -37.94
C SER A 73 -4.09 34.58 -38.50
N THR A 74 -4.82 33.59 -38.00
CA THR A 74 -6.21 33.30 -38.42
C THR A 74 -7.22 33.76 -37.36
N ALA A 75 -8.38 34.29 -37.79
CA ALA A 75 -9.44 34.72 -36.89
C ALA A 75 -9.95 33.61 -35.95
N ALA A 76 -9.89 32.35 -36.40
CA ALA A 76 -10.17 31.16 -35.60
C ALA A 76 -9.08 30.91 -34.52
N GLY A 77 -7.80 31.14 -34.85
CA GLY A 77 -6.69 31.02 -33.91
C GLY A 77 -6.70 32.06 -32.79
N ALA A 78 -7.15 33.29 -33.05
CA ALA A 78 -7.21 34.35 -32.05
C ALA A 78 -8.27 34.09 -30.95
N VAL A 79 -9.45 33.60 -31.31
CA VAL A 79 -10.54 33.30 -30.35
C VAL A 79 -10.24 32.02 -29.57
N LEU A 80 -9.71 30.99 -30.23
CA LEU A 80 -9.24 29.79 -29.54
C LEU A 80 -8.05 30.08 -28.61
N SER A 81 -7.14 30.99 -29.00
CA SER A 81 -6.00 31.41 -28.18
C SER A 81 -6.41 32.08 -26.86
N THR A 82 -7.38 33.01 -26.87
CA THR A 82 -7.81 33.71 -25.64
C THR A 82 -8.56 32.80 -24.68
N VAL A 83 -9.45 31.94 -25.20
CA VAL A 83 -10.17 30.94 -24.41
C VAL A 83 -9.19 29.93 -23.80
N MET A 84 -8.22 29.45 -24.58
CA MET A 84 -7.19 28.53 -24.08
C MET A 84 -6.26 29.19 -23.06
N THR A 85 -5.92 30.47 -23.24
CA THR A 85 -5.10 31.22 -22.27
C THR A 85 -5.86 31.42 -20.95
N ALA A 86 -7.15 31.76 -21.02
CA ALA A 86 -8.00 31.85 -19.84
C ALA A 86 -8.13 30.51 -19.10
N TYR A 87 -8.28 29.39 -19.84
CA TYR A 87 -8.30 28.05 -19.27
C TYR A 87 -6.96 27.63 -18.65
N MET A 88 -5.84 28.03 -19.25
CA MET A 88 -4.50 27.79 -18.68
C MET A 88 -4.29 28.60 -17.39
N ILE A 89 -4.69 29.87 -17.36
CA ILE A 89 -4.65 30.67 -16.12
C ILE A 89 -5.52 30.03 -15.04
N TYR A 90 -6.73 29.59 -15.38
CA TYR A 90 -7.63 28.89 -14.45
C TYR A 90 -7.03 27.58 -13.93
N SER A 91 -6.49 26.72 -14.80
CA SER A 91 -5.92 25.44 -14.38
C SER A 91 -4.64 25.61 -13.56
N VAL A 92 -3.76 26.56 -13.91
CA VAL A 92 -2.55 26.87 -13.13
C VAL A 92 -2.92 27.45 -11.77
N THR A 93 -3.88 28.38 -11.70
CA THR A 93 -4.35 28.93 -10.41
C THR A 93 -4.96 27.86 -9.51
N MET A 94 -5.75 26.94 -10.06
CA MET A 94 -6.32 25.80 -9.31
C MET A 94 -5.24 24.83 -8.81
N ILE A 95 -4.21 24.55 -9.61
CA ILE A 95 -3.05 23.75 -9.18
C ILE A 95 -2.31 24.46 -8.04
N LEU A 96 -2.05 25.77 -8.15
CA LEU A 96 -1.37 26.53 -7.10
C LEU A 96 -2.18 26.56 -5.79
N ILE A 97 -3.51 26.66 -5.87
CA ILE A 97 -4.39 26.55 -4.70
C ILE A 97 -4.27 25.17 -4.04
N GLN A 98 -4.24 24.09 -4.83
CA GLN A 98 -4.02 22.73 -4.32
C GLN A 98 -2.61 22.53 -3.74
N LEU A 99 -1.61 23.24 -4.25
CA LEU A 99 -0.24 23.24 -3.70
C LEU A 99 -0.14 23.95 -2.36
N ILE A 100 -0.86 25.06 -2.16
CA ILE A 100 -0.90 25.80 -0.88
C ILE A 100 -1.61 24.99 0.20
N TRP A 101 -2.60 24.17 -0.18
CA TRP A 101 -3.30 23.22 0.70
C TRP A 101 -2.64 21.84 0.75
N LYS A 102 -1.38 21.71 0.29
CA LYS A 102 -0.70 20.42 0.35
C LYS A 102 -0.55 19.96 1.81
N CYS A 103 -1.27 18.87 2.08
CA CYS A 103 -1.10 17.93 3.19
C CYS A 103 0.38 17.82 3.58
N GLU A 104 0.69 17.85 4.87
CA GLU A 104 2.05 17.61 5.35
C GLU A 104 2.52 16.21 4.90
N GLN A 105 3.81 16.00 4.57
CA GLN A 105 4.28 14.68 4.12
C GLN A 105 3.93 13.57 5.13
N SER A 106 4.00 13.88 6.43
CA SER A 106 3.63 12.99 7.54
C SER A 106 2.14 12.62 7.51
N GLU A 107 1.25 13.55 7.13
CA GLU A 107 -0.18 13.32 6.96
C GLU A 107 -0.47 12.48 5.70
N PHE A 108 0.29 12.69 4.62
CA PHE A 108 0.18 11.86 3.41
C PHE A 108 0.58 10.41 3.69
N GLU A 109 1.72 10.19 4.37
CA GLU A 109 2.19 8.85 4.73
C GLU A 109 1.18 8.14 5.64
N MET A 110 0.65 8.84 6.65
CA MET A 110 -0.37 8.28 7.54
C MET A 110 -1.64 7.90 6.78
N ASN A 111 -2.10 8.74 5.84
CA ASN A 111 -3.27 8.42 5.01
C ASN A 111 -3.00 7.26 4.04
N ALA A 112 -1.82 7.17 3.46
CA ALA A 112 -1.43 6.03 2.64
C ALA A 112 -1.46 4.73 3.47
N LYS A 113 -0.89 4.73 4.68
CA LYS A 113 -0.92 3.58 5.60
C LYS A 113 -2.34 3.24 6.05
N ARG A 114 -3.22 4.24 6.21
CA ARG A 114 -4.65 4.04 6.52
C ARG A 114 -5.39 3.36 5.36
N VAL A 115 -5.16 3.80 4.12
CA VAL A 115 -5.74 3.16 2.91
C VAL A 115 -5.24 1.72 2.77
N LEU A 116 -3.97 1.48 3.06
CA LEU A 116 -3.38 0.13 3.07
C LEU A 116 -3.87 -0.75 4.22
N LYS A 117 -4.78 -0.29 5.10
CA LYS A 117 -5.26 -1.04 6.27
C LYS A 117 -4.15 -1.41 7.27
N SER A 118 -3.10 -0.60 7.36
CA SER A 118 -1.96 -0.81 8.28
C SER A 118 -2.06 0.01 9.57
N CYS A 119 -3.13 0.78 9.77
CA CYS A 119 -3.31 1.63 10.97
C CYS A 119 -4.52 1.22 11.82
N HIS A 120 -4.31 1.14 13.13
CA HIS A 120 -5.36 0.99 14.13
C HIS A 120 -5.82 2.37 14.63
N TYR A 121 -7.12 2.59 14.76
CA TYR A 121 -7.68 3.84 15.28
C TYR A 121 -7.73 3.84 16.80
N VAL A 122 -7.06 4.80 17.45
CA VAL A 122 -7.02 4.90 18.92
C VAL A 122 -8.10 5.86 19.44
N GLY A 123 -8.39 6.93 18.71
CA GLY A 123 -9.40 7.90 19.13
C GLY A 123 -9.22 9.26 18.49
N SER A 124 -10.00 10.24 18.94
CA SER A 124 -9.89 11.63 18.48
C SER A 124 -9.89 12.60 19.64
N TYR A 125 -9.18 13.71 19.46
CA TYR A 125 -9.11 14.79 20.44
C TYR A 125 -9.23 16.15 19.76
N CYS A 126 -9.67 17.13 20.53
CA CYS A 126 -9.73 18.50 20.06
C CYS A 126 -8.39 19.20 20.30
N LYS A 127 -7.74 19.66 19.22
CA LYS A 127 -6.48 20.41 19.28
C LYS A 127 -6.74 21.88 19.60
N SER A 128 -7.71 22.50 18.95
CA SER A 128 -8.11 23.89 19.21
C SER A 128 -9.60 24.01 19.48
N LYS A 129 -9.94 24.72 20.56
CA LYS A 129 -11.32 25.04 20.95
C LYS A 129 -11.53 26.54 20.84
N PHE A 130 -12.67 26.94 20.29
CA PHE A 130 -13.10 28.34 20.25
C PHE A 130 -14.55 28.41 20.71
N LEU A 131 -14.84 29.28 21.69
CA LEU A 131 -16.17 29.44 22.30
C LEU A 131 -16.80 28.12 22.79
N GLY A 132 -15.99 27.21 23.35
CA GLY A 132 -16.44 25.90 23.83
C GLY A 132 -16.67 24.85 22.74
N ALA A 133 -16.72 25.24 21.47
CA ALA A 133 -16.82 24.34 20.32
C ALA A 133 -15.42 23.89 19.85
N CYS A 134 -15.32 22.66 19.34
CA CYS A 134 -14.08 22.14 18.78
C CYS A 134 -13.89 22.64 17.35
N VAL A 135 -12.85 23.44 17.11
CA VAL A 135 -12.54 23.99 15.77
C VAL A 135 -11.69 23.00 14.99
N GLU A 136 -10.74 22.35 15.66
CA GLU A 136 -9.82 21.41 15.02
C GLU A 136 -9.83 20.07 15.76
N LYS A 137 -10.53 19.10 15.18
CA LYS A 137 -10.49 17.71 15.63
C LYS A 137 -9.32 16.99 14.97
N ARG A 138 -8.50 16.32 15.77
CA ARG A 138 -7.39 15.46 15.34
C ARG A 138 -7.71 14.02 15.68
N GLN A 139 -7.39 13.11 14.77
CA GLN A 139 -7.54 11.67 14.95
C GLN A 139 -6.16 11.06 15.18
N SER A 140 -6.08 10.13 16.12
CA SER A 140 -4.83 9.43 16.45
C SER A 140 -4.93 7.98 16.05
N TYR A 141 -3.86 7.51 15.40
CA TYR A 141 -3.73 6.18 14.86
C TYR A 141 -2.39 5.58 15.27
N CYS A 142 -2.39 4.28 15.52
CA CYS A 142 -1.16 3.49 15.57
C CYS A 142 -0.97 2.80 14.22
N CYS A 143 0.00 3.28 13.44
CA CYS A 143 0.30 2.76 12.11
C CYS A 143 1.51 1.82 12.16
N PHE A 144 1.33 0.59 11.68
CA PHE A 144 2.37 -0.42 11.59
C PHE A 144 2.90 -0.55 10.16
N THR A 145 3.95 -1.36 9.99
CA THR A 145 4.61 -1.56 8.69
C THR A 145 3.74 -2.34 7.69
N SER A 146 2.81 -3.17 8.18
CA SER A 146 1.93 -3.98 7.34
C SER A 146 0.53 -4.17 7.96
N PRO A 147 -0.47 -4.57 7.16
CA PRO A 147 -1.79 -4.91 7.65
C PRO A 147 -1.76 -6.09 8.61
N LEU A 148 -0.92 -7.10 8.34
CA LEU A 148 -0.72 -8.24 9.22
C LEU A 148 -0.20 -7.80 10.59
N SER A 149 0.78 -6.90 10.63
CA SER A 149 1.32 -6.37 11.89
C SER A 149 0.24 -5.64 12.71
N ARG A 150 -0.64 -4.88 12.05
CA ARG A 150 -1.80 -4.26 12.72
C ARG A 150 -2.75 -5.32 13.29
N ILE A 151 -3.13 -6.31 12.50
CA ILE A 151 -4.06 -7.38 12.91
C ILE A 151 -3.48 -8.14 14.12
N ILE A 152 -2.21 -8.55 14.07
CA ILE A 152 -1.54 -9.22 15.18
C ILE A 152 -1.61 -8.35 16.44
N GLN A 153 -1.28 -7.06 16.34
CA GLN A 153 -1.34 -6.15 17.48
C GLN A 153 -2.76 -6.02 18.06
N GLU A 154 -3.79 -6.01 17.22
CA GLU A 154 -5.19 -5.95 17.67
C GLU A 154 -5.65 -7.22 18.38
N GLN A 155 -5.23 -8.40 17.90
CA GLN A 155 -5.63 -9.69 18.47
C GLN A 155 -4.81 -10.07 19.71
N VAL A 156 -3.53 -9.68 19.76
CA VAL A 156 -2.59 -10.11 20.81
C VAL A 156 -2.59 -9.18 22.02
N ARG A 157 -2.67 -7.87 21.82
CA ARG A 157 -2.60 -6.90 22.93
C ARG A 157 -3.65 -7.13 24.02
N PRO A 158 -4.91 -7.49 23.71
CA PRO A 158 -5.89 -7.85 24.74
C PRO A 158 -5.47 -9.05 25.61
N GLN A 159 -4.83 -10.06 25.02
CA GLN A 159 -4.36 -11.25 25.76
C GLN A 159 -3.22 -10.90 26.73
N LEU A 160 -2.39 -9.93 26.36
CA LEU A 160 -1.25 -9.46 27.17
C LEU A 160 -1.60 -8.31 28.13
N GLY A 161 -2.87 -7.89 28.19
CA GLY A 161 -3.31 -6.75 29.01
C GLY A 161 -2.75 -5.40 28.56
N LEU A 162 -2.31 -5.28 27.29
CA LEU A 162 -1.74 -4.05 26.74
C LEU A 162 -2.83 -3.17 26.12
N GLY A 163 -3.12 -2.02 26.74
CA GLY A 163 -4.05 -1.03 26.18
C GLY A 163 -3.40 -0.14 25.11
N TRP A 164 -4.23 0.51 24.27
CA TRP A 164 -3.80 1.42 23.21
C TRP A 164 -3.51 2.86 23.68
N GLY A 165 -3.63 3.15 24.97
CA GLY A 165 -3.48 4.50 25.52
C GLY A 165 -4.67 5.41 25.20
N SER A 166 -4.44 6.73 25.22
CA SER A 166 -5.47 7.73 24.93
C SER A 166 -5.24 8.37 23.57
N ALA A 167 -6.26 9.03 23.01
CA ALA A 167 -6.11 9.74 21.74
C ALA A 167 -4.97 10.80 21.76
N LYS A 168 -4.66 11.41 22.91
CA LYS A 168 -3.56 12.38 23.02
C LYS A 168 -2.20 11.75 23.28
N SER A 169 -2.18 10.53 23.81
CA SER A 169 -0.96 9.78 24.13
C SER A 169 -1.22 8.30 23.81
N PRO A 170 -1.19 7.94 22.51
CA PRO A 170 -1.42 6.57 22.09
C PRO A 170 -0.20 5.71 22.44
N ASN A 171 -0.44 4.48 22.86
CA ASN A 171 0.61 3.48 23.02
C ASN A 171 0.63 2.59 21.77
N CYS A 172 1.65 2.78 20.91
CA CYS A 172 1.84 2.03 19.68
C CYS A 172 3.05 1.09 19.72
N GLU A 173 3.50 0.70 20.91
CA GLU A 173 4.71 -0.13 21.06
C GLU A 173 4.57 -1.50 20.39
N GLY A 174 5.70 -2.00 19.87
CA GLY A 174 5.82 -3.34 19.30
C GLY A 174 5.79 -4.43 20.39
N LEU A 175 5.47 -5.65 19.98
CA LEU A 175 5.54 -6.83 20.86
C LEU A 175 6.97 -7.38 20.88
N THR A 176 7.46 -7.73 22.06
CA THR A 176 8.73 -8.44 22.21
C THR A 176 8.55 -9.94 21.94
N ALA A 177 9.66 -10.64 21.65
CA ALA A 177 9.62 -12.09 21.46
C ALA A 177 9.09 -12.84 22.70
N SER A 178 9.43 -12.39 23.91
CA SER A 178 8.93 -13.00 25.15
C SER A 178 7.43 -12.79 25.36
N GLN A 179 6.89 -11.66 24.91
CA GLN A 179 5.45 -11.40 24.90
C GLN A 179 4.74 -12.30 23.89
N LEU A 180 5.29 -12.48 22.70
CA LEU A 180 4.72 -13.34 21.66
C LEU A 180 4.65 -14.83 22.09
N ASN A 181 5.59 -15.29 22.91
CA ASN A 181 5.58 -16.67 23.43
C ASN A 181 4.44 -16.93 24.43
N GLN A 182 3.86 -15.90 25.02
CA GLN A 182 2.76 -16.02 25.98
C GLN A 182 1.38 -15.95 25.32
N VAL A 183 1.33 -15.75 24.01
CA VAL A 183 0.11 -15.58 23.24
C VAL A 183 -0.51 -16.94 22.94
N ASP A 184 -1.82 -17.03 23.15
CA ASP A 184 -2.61 -18.14 22.63
C ASP A 184 -3.00 -17.88 21.17
N TRP A 185 -2.23 -18.48 20.26
CA TRP A 185 -2.43 -18.37 18.82
C TRP A 185 -3.72 -19.05 18.33
N SER A 186 -4.35 -19.91 19.13
CA SER A 186 -5.64 -20.52 18.77
C SER A 186 -6.80 -19.52 18.78
N GLN A 187 -6.65 -18.43 19.54
CA GLN A 187 -7.65 -17.36 19.66
C GLN A 187 -7.36 -16.18 18.72
N VAL A 188 -6.24 -16.20 17.98
CA VAL A 188 -5.87 -15.12 17.06
C VAL A 188 -6.56 -15.31 15.72
N ASN A 189 -7.47 -14.40 15.38
CA ASN A 189 -8.15 -14.39 14.08
C ASN A 189 -7.31 -13.62 13.03
N LEU A 190 -6.97 -14.29 11.92
CA LEU A 190 -6.23 -13.72 10.78
C LEU A 190 -7.03 -13.69 9.48
N ASP A 191 -8.37 -13.80 9.54
CA ASP A 191 -9.24 -13.88 8.36
C ASP A 191 -9.13 -12.63 7.49
N GLU A 192 -8.95 -11.45 8.11
CA GLU A 192 -8.72 -10.21 7.37
C GLU A 192 -7.44 -10.28 6.54
N TRP A 193 -6.37 -10.85 7.09
CA TRP A 193 -5.11 -11.02 6.37
C TRP A 193 -5.28 -11.99 5.20
N ILE A 194 -5.98 -13.11 5.40
CA ILE A 194 -6.30 -14.07 4.34
C ILE A 194 -7.15 -13.40 3.24
N GLY A 195 -8.12 -12.56 3.61
CA GLY A 195 -8.92 -11.77 2.67
C GLY A 195 -8.06 -10.81 1.84
N ILE A 196 -7.11 -10.11 2.48
CA ILE A 196 -6.15 -9.24 1.77
C ILE A 196 -5.30 -10.06 0.79
N LEU A 197 -4.80 -11.23 1.20
CA LEU A 197 -4.03 -12.11 0.32
C LEU A 197 -4.86 -12.62 -0.86
N SER A 198 -6.13 -12.97 -0.63
CA SER A 198 -7.05 -13.42 -1.68
C SER A 198 -7.32 -12.33 -2.71
N ILE A 199 -7.63 -11.11 -2.27
CA ILE A 199 -7.93 -9.98 -3.17
C ILE A 199 -6.69 -9.55 -3.95
N THR A 200 -5.51 -9.65 -3.33
CA THR A 200 -4.24 -9.27 -3.98
C THR A 200 -3.64 -10.36 -4.85
N GLY A 201 -4.26 -11.54 -4.92
CA GLY A 201 -3.73 -12.69 -5.67
C GLY A 201 -2.44 -13.28 -5.07
N ASN A 202 -2.11 -12.93 -3.82
CA ASN A 202 -0.97 -13.47 -3.08
C ASN A 202 -1.35 -14.67 -2.22
N LEU A 203 -2.61 -15.09 -2.23
CA LEU A 203 -3.02 -16.34 -1.60
C LEU A 203 -2.41 -17.49 -2.39
N PRO A 204 -1.61 -18.37 -1.77
CA PRO A 204 -1.08 -19.53 -2.48
C PRO A 204 -2.25 -20.39 -2.96
N GLU A 205 -2.28 -20.70 -4.25
CA GLU A 205 -3.25 -21.66 -4.78
C GLU A 205 -3.02 -23.02 -4.08
N ILE A 206 -4.09 -23.57 -3.50
CA ILE A 206 -4.09 -24.87 -2.80
C ILE A 206 -4.37 -26.06 -3.75
N PRO A 207 -3.66 -26.27 -4.88
CA PRO A 207 -3.57 -27.61 -5.45
C PRO A 207 -2.27 -28.36 -5.13
N SER A 208 -1.32 -27.80 -4.37
CA SER A 208 -0.14 -28.58 -3.96
C SER A 208 0.46 -28.23 -2.59
N LEU A 209 -0.37 -27.95 -1.59
CA LEU A 209 0.04 -27.99 -0.18
C LEU A 209 0.05 -29.46 0.28
N ASP A 210 0.93 -30.25 -0.32
CA ASP A 210 1.15 -31.64 0.08
C ASP A 210 2.26 -31.69 1.13
N LEU A 211 2.18 -32.69 2.01
CA LEU A 211 3.11 -32.91 3.10
C LEU A 211 4.55 -33.10 2.57
N GLU A 212 4.69 -33.63 1.36
CA GLU A 212 5.96 -33.76 0.65
C GLU A 212 6.59 -32.40 0.30
N ARG A 213 5.77 -31.43 -0.13
CA ARG A 213 6.25 -30.07 -0.43
C ARG A 213 6.49 -29.24 0.82
N LEU A 214 5.74 -29.49 1.89
CA LEU A 214 5.88 -28.74 3.13
C LEU A 214 7.00 -29.27 4.03
N THR A 215 7.16 -30.59 4.09
CA THR A 215 8.00 -31.24 5.11
C THR A 215 8.99 -32.26 4.56
N GLY A 216 8.80 -32.68 3.31
CA GLY A 216 9.63 -33.64 2.58
C GLY A 216 10.63 -32.96 1.66
N SER A 217 10.90 -33.58 0.52
CA SER A 217 12.00 -33.20 -0.36
C SER A 217 11.73 -31.91 -1.12
N GLY A 218 10.46 -31.53 -1.28
CA GLY A 218 10.04 -30.27 -1.88
C GLY A 218 10.10 -29.05 -0.94
N SER A 219 10.46 -29.26 0.34
CA SER A 219 10.56 -28.22 1.37
C SER A 219 11.92 -27.52 1.34
N THR A 220 11.96 -26.24 1.73
CA THR A 220 13.23 -25.50 1.94
C THR A 220 14.11 -26.13 3.02
N LEU A 221 13.56 -27.04 3.82
CA LEU A 221 14.28 -27.78 4.85
C LEU A 221 15.05 -29.00 4.29
N ASN A 222 14.95 -29.30 2.99
CA ASN A 222 15.65 -30.39 2.33
C ASN A 222 17.08 -29.98 1.90
N VAL A 223 17.99 -29.94 2.86
CA VAL A 223 19.39 -29.52 2.61
C VAL A 223 20.20 -30.59 1.86
N ASP A 224 19.93 -31.86 2.14
CA ASP A 224 20.73 -33.00 1.63
C ASP A 224 20.07 -33.72 0.45
N GLY A 225 18.96 -33.17 -0.09
CA GLY A 225 18.23 -33.72 -1.22
C GLY A 225 17.28 -34.89 -0.89
N ASN A 226 17.49 -35.59 0.23
CA ASN A 226 16.78 -36.84 0.55
C ASN A 226 15.82 -36.74 1.75
N ARG A 227 15.31 -35.55 2.09
CA ARG A 227 14.40 -35.38 3.22
C ARG A 227 13.05 -36.05 2.93
N GLN A 228 12.71 -37.08 3.69
CA GLN A 228 11.38 -37.71 3.68
C GLN A 228 10.30 -36.79 4.25
N SER A 229 9.04 -36.95 3.87
CA SER A 229 7.92 -36.20 4.46
C SER A 229 7.69 -36.57 5.93
N ALA A 230 6.93 -35.72 6.65
CA ALA A 230 6.50 -36.03 8.01
C ALA A 230 5.59 -37.27 8.08
N ALA A 231 4.81 -37.56 7.03
CA ALA A 231 3.99 -38.77 6.94
C ALA A 231 4.87 -40.01 6.81
N ASP A 232 5.86 -39.98 5.92
CA ASP A 232 6.74 -41.13 5.71
C ASP A 232 7.52 -41.46 6.98
N ARG A 233 8.05 -40.43 7.67
CA ARG A 233 8.70 -40.63 8.98
C ARG A 233 7.74 -41.14 10.06
N ALA A 234 6.45 -40.82 9.98
CA ALA A 234 5.46 -41.36 10.92
C ALA A 234 5.16 -42.83 10.60
N ILE A 235 5.01 -43.18 9.32
CA ILE A 235 4.79 -44.54 8.85
C ILE A 235 6.00 -45.43 9.15
N GLU A 236 7.23 -44.96 8.96
CA GLU A 236 8.44 -45.72 9.26
C GLU A 236 8.54 -46.06 10.75
N ARG A 237 8.18 -45.13 11.64
CA ARG A 237 8.08 -45.40 13.09
C ARG A 237 7.01 -46.44 13.40
N LEU A 238 5.90 -46.46 12.67
CA LEU A 238 4.82 -47.43 12.84
C LEU A 238 5.18 -48.82 12.31
N ASN A 239 5.90 -48.91 11.19
CA ASN A 239 6.27 -50.18 10.56
C ASN A 239 7.23 -51.03 11.41
N GLY A 240 8.01 -50.40 12.30
CA GLY A 240 8.87 -51.09 13.27
C GLY A 240 8.18 -51.47 14.58
N MET A 241 6.93 -51.05 14.79
CA MET A 241 6.18 -51.34 16.01
C MET A 241 5.14 -52.43 15.75
N ASP A 242 5.27 -53.56 16.43
CA ASP A 242 4.20 -54.55 16.49
C ASP A 242 3.08 -54.00 17.38
N ALA A 243 2.14 -53.29 16.74
CA ALA A 243 1.01 -52.66 17.41
C ALA A 243 0.14 -53.67 18.16
N GLN A 244 0.19 -54.96 17.81
CA GLN A 244 -0.52 -56.01 18.53
C GLN A 244 0.23 -56.40 19.80
N LYS A 245 1.56 -56.57 19.72
CA LYS A 245 2.40 -56.85 20.88
C LYS A 245 2.37 -55.71 21.90
N LEU A 246 2.44 -54.46 21.45
CA LEU A 246 2.36 -53.28 22.32
C LEU A 246 1.00 -53.17 23.02
N ARG A 247 -0.09 -53.56 22.32
CA ARG A 247 -1.44 -53.64 22.92
C ARG A 247 -1.56 -54.78 23.92
N GLN A 248 -0.94 -55.93 23.66
CA GLN A 248 -0.91 -57.06 24.59
C GLN A 248 -0.11 -56.72 25.84
N GLU A 249 1.10 -56.18 25.70
CA GLU A 249 1.94 -55.73 26.83
C GLU A 249 1.21 -54.69 27.69
N ALA A 250 0.55 -53.70 27.07
CA ALA A 250 -0.26 -52.71 27.80
C ALA A 250 -1.50 -53.33 28.47
N THR A 251 -2.11 -54.36 27.88
CA THR A 251 -3.27 -55.05 28.48
C THR A 251 -2.84 -55.93 29.65
N GLU A 252 -1.69 -56.59 29.54
CA GLU A 252 -1.10 -57.40 30.59
C GLU A 252 -0.69 -56.55 31.79
N GLU A 253 -0.07 -55.39 31.55
CA GLU A 253 0.31 -54.42 32.59
C GLU A 253 -0.92 -53.84 33.33
N ILE A 254 -2.03 -53.62 32.62
CA ILE A 254 -3.31 -53.20 33.22
C ILE A 254 -3.96 -54.36 34.01
N SER A 255 -3.82 -55.61 33.56
CA SER A 255 -4.43 -56.78 34.20
C SER A 255 -3.64 -57.33 35.39
N GLY A 256 -2.32 -57.07 35.45
CA GLY A 256 -1.41 -57.55 36.50
C GLY A 256 -1.39 -56.71 37.78
N ASN A 257 -2.23 -55.68 37.88
CA ASN A 257 -2.29 -54.77 39.02
C ASN A 257 -3.56 -54.95 39.89
N ASN A 258 -4.11 -56.17 39.92
CA ASN A 258 -5.15 -56.61 40.87
C ASN A 258 -4.63 -57.72 41.78
#